data_AF-A0A1D2MQ04-F1
#
_entry.id   AF-A0A1D2MQ04-F1
#
_cell.length_a   1.000
_cell.length_b   1.000
_cell.length_c   1.000
_cell.angle_alpha   90.00
_cell.angle_beta   90.00
_cell.angle_gamma   90.00
#
_symmetry.space_group_name_H-M   'P 1'
#
loop_
_entity.id
_entity.type
_entity.pdbx_description
1 polymer ?
#
loop_
_entity_poly.entity_id
_entity_poly.type
_entity_poly.pdbx_seq_one_letter_code
_entity_poly.pdbx_strand_id
1 'polypeptide(L)'
;MNERGSDAAGGRDQAVERENRARERDRNREALLINVLRQHAQNRADRLIANINMANRDEHRNVARNVDVSIRGSGVTNPAKRKCLTYGPDSVDYWANTEIEQETFSFLWSLKNYSAFNGSEEVKSPVFRGGPKSNHSWQLKMCPKKKSEEQEYFSVHLILTGFGDSDTSPSRKIKVRFQISILDADGRPGKQAGSATMNVCEFKKLSVWGYDKFILSTDLMSASRRLVEDDSLKIHCRVWIEGELKHKLSNGGAAKRSLSEDEKSKRRKERLANDFGKIFKESVMTDIAITTTRSTFMAHKAILTARSAVFAAMFSVNMLEREQSQVDIADFDDDVVKGMLEYIYTGETELMGERAPDLLQIAEKYDLCGLKEDCEYVIAENLTSDNAAEVLVMAHIYNASYLKPRVIDYINCNKEEVKKTKSFQKVTQAHPNVFVDLYLSQ
;
A
#
# COMPACT_ATOMS: atom_id res chain seq x y z
N MET A 1 -18.34 87.27 -21.51
CA MET A 1 -18.35 86.12 -22.44
C MET A 1 -17.02 85.39 -22.31
N ASN A 2 -17.10 84.08 -22.06
CA ASN A 2 -16.08 83.04 -22.23
C ASN A 2 -14.61 83.35 -21.96
N GLU A 3 -14.12 82.96 -20.77
CA GLU A 3 -12.83 82.26 -20.61
C GLU A 3 -12.90 81.43 -19.33
N ARG A 4 -13.07 80.10 -19.45
CA ARG A 4 -12.77 79.05 -18.45
C ARG A 4 -13.27 77.71 -19.00
N GLY A 5 -12.42 77.01 -19.74
CA GLY A 5 -12.77 75.69 -20.26
C GLY A 5 -11.77 75.16 -21.27
N SER A 6 -10.53 74.91 -20.87
CA SER A 6 -9.58 74.18 -21.72
C SER A 6 -8.58 73.28 -20.98
N ASP A 7 -8.31 73.51 -19.69
CA ASP A 7 -7.12 72.87 -19.06
C ASP A 7 -7.43 71.59 -18.24
N ALA A 8 -8.69 71.19 -18.10
CA ALA A 8 -9.06 69.98 -17.35
C ALA A 8 -9.16 68.71 -18.22
N ALA A 9 -9.23 68.84 -19.55
CA ALA A 9 -9.34 67.71 -20.47
C ALA A 9 -7.99 67.04 -20.78
N GLY A 10 -6.91 67.83 -20.90
CA GLY A 10 -5.57 67.31 -21.22
C GLY A 10 -4.92 66.46 -20.12
N GLY A 11 -5.31 66.65 -18.86
CA GLY A 11 -4.74 65.88 -17.72
C GLY A 11 -5.31 64.46 -17.58
N ARG A 12 -6.57 64.24 -17.99
CA ARG A 12 -7.20 62.90 -17.95
C ARG A 12 -6.70 61.99 -19.07
N ASP A 13 -6.53 62.53 -20.28
CA ASP A 13 -6.00 61.75 -21.41
C ASP A 13 -4.54 61.32 -21.17
N GLN A 14 -3.71 62.19 -20.60
CA GLN A 14 -2.33 61.82 -20.23
C GLN A 14 -2.25 60.75 -19.13
N ALA A 15 -3.22 60.71 -18.21
CA ALA A 15 -3.26 59.70 -17.16
C ALA A 15 -3.66 58.32 -17.71
N VAL A 16 -4.68 58.28 -18.59
CA VAL A 16 -5.12 57.05 -19.27
C VAL A 16 -4.03 56.51 -20.19
N GLU A 17 -3.30 57.38 -20.89
CA GLU A 17 -2.21 56.96 -21.76
C GLU A 17 -1.01 56.40 -20.98
N ARG A 18 -0.72 56.95 -19.79
CA ARG A 18 0.30 56.40 -18.87
C ARG A 18 -0.10 55.03 -18.33
N GLU A 19 -1.36 54.85 -17.98
CA GLU A 19 -1.87 53.56 -17.47
C GLU A 19 -1.88 52.48 -18.56
N ASN A 20 -2.27 52.82 -19.80
CA ASN A 20 -2.20 51.90 -20.93
C ASN A 20 -0.76 51.49 -21.25
N ARG A 21 0.21 52.43 -21.21
CA ARG A 21 1.64 52.12 -21.38
C ARG A 21 2.18 51.24 -20.25
N ALA A 22 1.67 51.37 -19.01
CA ALA A 22 2.05 50.50 -17.90
C ALA A 22 1.53 49.07 -18.10
N ARG A 23 0.24 48.91 -18.45
CA ARG A 23 -0.37 47.60 -18.74
C ARG A 23 0.27 46.89 -19.93
N GLU A 24 0.75 47.64 -20.91
CA GLU A 24 1.46 47.09 -22.06
C GLU A 24 2.89 46.64 -21.73
N ARG A 25 3.57 47.36 -20.82
CA ARG A 25 4.86 46.90 -20.28
C ARG A 25 4.73 45.61 -19.46
N ASP A 26 3.68 45.49 -18.67
CA ASP A 26 3.44 44.28 -17.87
C ASP A 26 3.08 43.08 -18.75
N ARG A 27 2.22 43.26 -19.76
CA ARG A 27 1.96 42.21 -20.77
C ARG A 27 3.22 41.80 -21.53
N ASN A 28 4.08 42.75 -21.89
CA ASN A 28 5.35 42.46 -22.56
C ASN A 28 6.34 41.72 -21.64
N ARG A 29 6.36 42.02 -20.34
CA ARG A 29 7.17 41.29 -19.35
C ARG A 29 6.69 39.86 -19.15
N GLU A 30 5.38 39.65 -19.08
CA GLU A 30 4.78 38.33 -18.95
C GLU A 30 5.04 37.46 -20.20
N ALA A 31 4.90 38.04 -21.39
CA ALA A 31 5.25 37.37 -22.65
C ALA A 31 6.74 37.00 -22.71
N LEU A 32 7.64 37.85 -22.21
CA LEU A 32 9.06 37.54 -22.12
C LEU A 32 9.33 36.37 -21.16
N LEU A 33 8.65 36.35 -20.01
CA LEU A 33 8.80 35.29 -19.01
C LEU A 33 8.33 33.94 -19.55
N ILE A 34 7.20 33.90 -20.27
CA ILE A 34 6.67 32.70 -20.92
C ILE A 34 7.66 32.17 -21.98
N ASN A 35 8.27 33.06 -22.76
CA ASN A 35 9.28 32.66 -23.75
C ASN A 35 10.56 32.13 -23.10
N VAL A 36 11.02 32.73 -22.00
CA VAL A 36 12.17 32.22 -21.23
C VAL A 36 11.86 30.84 -20.64
N LEU A 37 10.67 30.63 -20.10
CA LEU A 37 10.25 29.33 -19.56
C LEU A 37 10.13 28.26 -20.66
N ARG A 38 9.58 28.60 -21.83
CA ARG A 38 9.56 27.71 -23.00
C ARG A 38 10.97 27.36 -23.45
N GLN A 39 11.87 28.32 -23.55
CA GLN A 39 13.26 28.08 -23.95
C GLN A 39 13.98 27.19 -22.92
N HIS A 40 13.73 27.39 -21.63
CA HIS A 40 14.31 26.55 -20.58
C HIS A 40 13.74 25.12 -20.60
N ALA A 41 12.45 24.94 -20.90
CA ALA A 41 11.84 23.64 -21.09
C ALA A 41 12.41 22.92 -22.31
N GLN A 42 12.56 23.63 -23.43
CA GLN A 42 13.17 23.11 -24.67
C GLN A 42 14.62 22.67 -24.43
N ASN A 43 15.44 23.52 -23.80
CA ASN A 43 16.83 23.20 -23.47
C ASN A 43 16.94 22.00 -22.51
N ARG A 44 15.97 21.81 -21.62
CA ARG A 44 15.93 20.64 -20.71
C ARG A 44 15.56 19.37 -21.46
N ALA A 45 14.62 19.44 -22.41
CA ALA A 45 14.27 18.34 -23.30
C ALA A 45 15.45 17.94 -24.20
N ASP A 46 16.15 18.92 -24.79
CA ASP A 46 17.31 18.67 -25.65
C ASP A 46 18.48 18.03 -24.87
N ARG A 47 18.70 18.44 -23.61
CA ARG A 47 19.69 17.78 -22.72
C ARG A 47 19.30 16.34 -22.37
N LEU A 48 18.02 16.07 -22.14
CA LEU A 48 17.53 14.72 -21.91
C LEU A 48 17.71 13.83 -23.14
N ILE A 49 17.38 14.34 -24.32
CA ILE A 49 17.57 13.64 -25.60
C ILE A 49 19.07 13.41 -25.87
N ALA A 50 19.93 14.40 -25.60
CA ALA A 50 21.38 14.24 -25.73
C ALA A 50 21.93 13.18 -24.77
N ASN A 51 21.45 13.14 -23.51
CA ASN A 51 21.85 12.13 -22.53
C ASN A 51 21.41 10.72 -22.93
N ILE A 52 20.18 10.57 -23.45
CA ILE A 52 19.68 9.29 -23.97
C ILE A 52 20.50 8.82 -25.17
N ASN A 53 20.83 9.74 -26.10
CA ASN A 53 21.66 9.43 -27.26
C ASN A 53 23.12 9.12 -26.90
N MET A 54 23.67 9.74 -25.85
CA MET A 54 24.99 9.41 -25.31
C MET A 54 25.00 8.03 -24.64
N ALA A 55 23.97 7.70 -23.84
CA ALA A 55 23.83 6.39 -23.22
C ALA A 55 23.73 5.27 -24.27
N ASN A 56 22.94 5.49 -25.33
CA ASN A 56 22.83 4.53 -26.45
C ASN A 56 24.15 4.42 -27.25
N ARG A 57 24.92 5.50 -27.40
CA ARG A 57 26.25 5.44 -28.04
C ARG A 57 27.26 4.66 -27.21
N ASP A 58 27.24 4.77 -25.88
CA ASP A 58 28.15 4.02 -25.01
C ASP A 58 27.78 2.52 -24.95
N GLU A 59 26.50 2.17 -25.04
CA GLU A 59 26.07 0.78 -25.24
C GLU A 59 26.56 0.20 -26.58
N HIS A 60 26.36 0.92 -27.70
CA HIS A 60 26.84 0.46 -29.00
C HIS A 60 28.39 0.42 -29.10
N ARG A 61 29.10 1.30 -28.38
CA ARG A 61 30.58 1.32 -28.36
C ARG A 61 31.16 0.19 -27.51
N ASN A 62 30.47 -0.23 -26.45
CA ASN A 62 30.85 -1.40 -25.64
C ASN A 62 30.52 -2.72 -26.35
N VAL A 63 29.45 -2.76 -27.15
CA VAL A 63 29.18 -3.90 -28.04
C VAL A 63 30.23 -3.99 -29.16
N ALA A 64 30.62 -2.87 -29.78
CA ALA A 64 31.65 -2.85 -30.83
C ALA A 64 33.06 -3.19 -30.32
N ARG A 65 33.44 -2.76 -29.10
CA ARG A 65 34.75 -3.11 -28.51
C ARG A 65 34.89 -4.60 -28.15
N ASN A 66 33.79 -5.30 -27.88
CA ASN A 66 33.81 -6.74 -27.65
C ASN A 66 33.85 -7.57 -28.94
N VAL A 67 33.58 -6.96 -30.10
CA VAL A 67 33.66 -7.64 -31.42
C VAL A 67 35.05 -7.51 -32.05
N ASP A 68 35.80 -6.43 -31.78
CA ASP A 68 37.09 -6.16 -32.44
C ASP A 68 38.31 -6.87 -31.83
N VAL A 69 38.17 -7.58 -30.70
CA VAL A 69 39.30 -8.34 -30.09
C VAL A 69 39.46 -9.74 -30.74
N SER A 70 38.55 -10.19 -31.60
CA SER A 70 38.55 -11.57 -32.11
C SER A 70 38.86 -11.76 -33.59
N ILE A 71 39.32 -10.72 -34.31
CA ILE A 71 39.66 -10.86 -35.74
C ILE A 71 41.07 -10.33 -36.03
N ARG A 72 42.09 -11.13 -35.69
CA ARG A 72 43.40 -11.17 -36.37
C ARG A 72 44.15 -12.43 -35.96
N GLY A 73 44.19 -13.42 -36.86
CA GLY A 73 44.95 -14.66 -36.69
C GLY A 73 44.50 -15.77 -37.63
N SER A 74 44.94 -15.68 -38.89
CA SER A 74 45.12 -16.75 -39.89
C SER A 74 45.46 -18.14 -39.29
N GLY A 75 45.08 -19.30 -39.80
CA GLY A 75 44.37 -19.72 -41.02
C GLY A 75 44.36 -21.27 -41.10
N VAL A 76 43.46 -21.82 -41.93
CA VAL A 76 43.45 -23.16 -42.60
C VAL A 76 43.68 -24.41 -41.70
N THR A 77 42.78 -25.39 -41.52
CA THR A 77 42.23 -26.38 -42.48
C THR A 77 41.01 -27.14 -41.90
N ASN A 78 39.94 -27.27 -42.70
CA ASN A 78 38.95 -28.35 -42.95
C ASN A 78 38.70 -29.55 -41.96
N PRO A 79 37.63 -30.36 -42.14
CA PRO A 79 36.27 -30.21 -41.61
C PRO A 79 35.92 -31.36 -40.64
N ALA A 80 35.50 -31.08 -39.41
CA ALA A 80 35.04 -32.13 -38.50
C ALA A 80 33.75 -31.73 -37.80
N LYS A 81 32.71 -32.54 -38.10
CA LYS A 81 31.55 -32.83 -37.24
C LYS A 81 30.81 -31.58 -36.76
N ARG A 82 29.67 -31.28 -37.39
CA ARG A 82 28.58 -30.54 -36.74
C ARG A 82 28.15 -31.35 -35.51
N LYS A 83 28.82 -31.15 -34.38
CA LYS A 83 28.28 -31.49 -33.07
C LYS A 83 27.06 -30.62 -32.90
N CYS A 84 25.89 -31.26 -32.84
CA CYS A 84 24.69 -30.67 -32.29
C CYS A 84 25.10 -29.98 -30.97
N LEU A 85 24.88 -28.67 -30.87
CA LEU A 85 25.07 -27.93 -29.63
C LEU A 85 24.12 -28.53 -28.61
N THR A 86 24.65 -29.39 -27.73
CA THR A 86 23.92 -29.90 -26.59
C THR A 86 23.80 -28.74 -25.60
N TYR A 87 22.68 -28.04 -25.64
CA TYR A 87 22.29 -27.09 -24.59
C TYR A 87 22.01 -27.88 -23.31
N GLY A 88 23.08 -28.13 -22.54
CA GLY A 88 22.97 -28.60 -21.17
C GLY A 88 22.68 -27.42 -20.23
N PRO A 89 22.06 -27.66 -19.06
CA PRO A 89 21.75 -26.62 -18.07
C PRO A 89 22.99 -25.81 -17.63
N ASP A 90 24.19 -26.34 -17.83
CA ASP A 90 25.47 -25.68 -17.54
C ASP A 90 25.88 -24.61 -18.56
N SER A 91 25.08 -24.37 -19.62
CA SER A 91 25.33 -23.36 -20.67
C SER A 91 24.49 -22.09 -20.54
N VAL A 92 23.81 -21.90 -19.40
CA VAL A 92 22.88 -20.78 -19.18
C VAL A 92 23.46 -19.83 -18.13
N ASP A 93 23.92 -18.64 -18.56
CA ASP A 93 24.54 -17.61 -17.68
C ASP A 93 23.55 -16.99 -16.68
N TYR A 94 22.26 -16.95 -17.04
CA TYR A 94 21.20 -16.36 -16.24
C TYR A 94 19.93 -17.18 -16.38
N TRP A 95 19.29 -17.50 -15.26
CA TRP A 95 17.95 -18.06 -15.28
C TRP A 95 17.07 -17.31 -14.27
N ALA A 96 15.86 -16.97 -14.71
CA ALA A 96 14.87 -16.28 -13.91
C ALA A 96 13.77 -17.27 -13.54
N ASN A 97 13.50 -17.41 -12.24
CA ASN A 97 12.28 -18.04 -11.78
C ASN A 97 11.29 -16.94 -11.40
N THR A 98 10.17 -16.84 -12.11
CA THR A 98 9.07 -15.97 -11.70
C THR A 98 8.07 -16.82 -10.94
N GLU A 99 7.92 -16.57 -9.64
CA GLU A 99 6.96 -17.23 -8.78
C GLU A 99 5.83 -16.23 -8.49
N ILE A 100 4.61 -16.55 -8.92
CA ILE A 100 3.41 -15.81 -8.51
C ILE A 100 2.95 -16.48 -7.21
N GLU A 101 2.84 -15.74 -6.11
CA GLU A 101 2.16 -16.29 -4.93
C GLU A 101 0.72 -16.57 -5.33
N GLN A 102 0.32 -17.84 -5.32
CA GLN A 102 -1.01 -18.23 -5.76
C GLN A 102 -1.75 -18.83 -4.59
N GLU A 103 -2.80 -18.15 -4.17
CA GLU A 103 -3.71 -18.65 -3.17
C GLU A 103 -4.77 -19.53 -3.86
N THR A 104 -4.93 -20.77 -3.41
CA THR A 104 -5.85 -21.73 -4.03
C THR A 104 -6.84 -22.27 -3.01
N PHE A 105 -8.10 -22.35 -3.41
CA PHE A 105 -9.12 -23.05 -2.63
C PHE A 105 -10.18 -23.67 -3.54
N SER A 106 -11.02 -24.54 -2.98
CA SER A 106 -12.14 -25.15 -3.69
C SER A 106 -13.41 -25.16 -2.86
N PHE A 107 -14.55 -25.06 -3.53
CA PHE A 107 -15.88 -25.09 -2.96
C PHE A 107 -16.74 -26.10 -3.72
N LEU A 108 -17.45 -26.96 -3.00
CA LEU A 108 -18.37 -27.94 -3.57
C LEU A 108 -19.80 -27.58 -3.15
N TRP A 109 -20.64 -27.29 -4.13
CA TRP A 109 -22.06 -27.03 -3.94
C TRP A 109 -22.87 -28.24 -4.39
N SER A 110 -23.55 -28.90 -3.45
CA SER A 110 -24.46 -30.01 -3.73
C SER A 110 -25.91 -29.51 -3.64
N LEU A 111 -26.60 -29.53 -4.77
CA LEU A 111 -28.00 -29.16 -4.92
C LEU A 111 -28.84 -30.43 -4.93
N LYS A 112 -29.58 -30.68 -3.87
CA LYS A 112 -30.61 -31.73 -3.83
C LYS A 112 -31.91 -31.19 -4.45
N ASN A 113 -32.72 -32.09 -4.99
CA ASN A 113 -33.99 -31.78 -5.65
C ASN A 113 -33.81 -30.82 -6.83
N TYR A 114 -32.81 -31.09 -7.69
CA TYR A 114 -32.42 -30.21 -8.80
C TYR A 114 -33.59 -29.88 -9.73
N SER A 115 -34.46 -30.86 -9.99
CA SER A 115 -35.63 -30.74 -10.85
C SER A 115 -36.57 -29.60 -10.44
N ALA A 116 -36.65 -29.26 -9.15
CA ALA A 116 -37.46 -28.16 -8.63
C ALA A 116 -36.99 -26.78 -9.11
N PHE A 117 -35.73 -26.65 -9.50
CA PHE A 117 -35.15 -25.39 -9.97
C PHE A 117 -35.27 -25.18 -11.48
N ASN A 118 -35.81 -26.13 -12.25
CA ASN A 118 -35.95 -26.00 -13.70
C ASN A 118 -36.79 -24.79 -14.15
N GLY A 119 -37.68 -24.29 -13.29
CA GLY A 119 -38.46 -23.07 -13.53
C GLY A 119 -37.85 -21.78 -12.95
N SER A 120 -36.74 -21.88 -12.22
CA SER A 120 -36.10 -20.74 -11.59
C SER A 120 -35.24 -19.96 -12.58
N GLU A 121 -35.38 -18.65 -12.61
CA GLU A 121 -34.51 -17.78 -13.41
C GLU A 121 -33.07 -17.78 -12.91
N GLU A 122 -32.89 -17.82 -11.59
CA GLU A 122 -31.59 -17.77 -10.94
C GLU A 122 -31.61 -18.52 -9.61
N VAL A 123 -30.54 -19.26 -9.34
CA VAL A 123 -30.29 -19.88 -8.04
C VAL A 123 -28.86 -19.55 -7.59
N LYS A 124 -28.72 -19.07 -6.35
CA LYS A 124 -27.43 -18.73 -5.77
C LYS A 124 -27.03 -19.74 -4.70
N SER A 125 -25.74 -20.04 -4.61
CA SER A 125 -25.20 -20.81 -3.49
C SER A 125 -25.22 -19.98 -2.20
N PRO A 126 -25.02 -20.59 -1.02
CA PRO A 126 -24.57 -19.86 0.15
C PRO A 126 -23.30 -19.06 -0.15
N VAL A 127 -23.09 -17.97 0.58
CA VAL A 127 -21.82 -17.24 0.54
C VAL A 127 -20.75 -18.12 1.17
N PHE A 128 -19.64 -18.31 0.48
CA PHE A 128 -18.48 -19.03 0.98
C PHE A 128 -17.26 -18.12 1.04
N ARG A 129 -16.39 -18.37 2.01
CA ARG A 129 -15.11 -17.68 2.12
C ARG A 129 -14.02 -18.63 1.67
N GLY A 130 -13.07 -18.10 0.92
CA GLY A 130 -12.02 -18.88 0.30
C GLY A 130 -10.70 -18.16 0.29
N GLY A 131 -9.64 -18.94 0.52
CA GLY A 131 -8.27 -18.47 0.59
C GLY A 131 -7.71 -18.44 2.03
N PRO A 132 -6.61 -19.15 2.35
CA PRO A 132 -5.97 -19.12 3.67
C PRO A 132 -5.47 -17.76 4.16
N LYS A 133 -5.30 -16.77 3.28
CA LYS A 133 -4.77 -15.43 3.55
C LYS A 133 -5.81 -14.33 3.34
N SER A 134 -6.55 -14.34 2.23
CA SER A 134 -7.34 -13.18 1.80
C SER A 134 -8.77 -13.13 2.34
N ASN A 135 -9.32 -14.26 2.78
CA ASN A 135 -10.66 -14.41 3.38
C ASN A 135 -11.82 -13.73 2.61
N HIS A 136 -11.67 -13.61 1.29
CA HIS A 136 -12.65 -12.99 0.40
C HIS A 136 -13.97 -13.76 0.40
N SER A 137 -15.10 -13.05 0.26
CA SER A 137 -16.44 -13.63 0.19
C SER A 137 -16.89 -13.84 -1.25
N TRP A 138 -17.37 -15.04 -1.54
CA TRP A 138 -17.71 -15.53 -2.87
C TRP A 138 -19.10 -16.14 -2.89
N GLN A 139 -19.70 -16.20 -4.07
CA GLN A 139 -20.98 -16.87 -4.28
C GLN A 139 -21.04 -17.44 -5.70
N LEU A 140 -21.62 -18.64 -5.86
CA LEU A 140 -21.96 -19.18 -7.17
C LEU A 140 -23.38 -18.75 -7.53
N LYS A 141 -23.58 -18.45 -8.80
CA LYS A 141 -24.87 -18.17 -9.43
C LYS A 141 -25.06 -19.17 -10.56
N MET A 142 -26.21 -19.82 -10.64
CA MET A 142 -26.59 -20.65 -11.78
C MET A 142 -27.94 -20.25 -12.35
N CYS A 143 -28.10 -20.43 -13.66
CA CYS A 143 -29.41 -20.42 -14.32
C CYS A 143 -29.61 -21.79 -14.98
N PRO A 144 -30.56 -22.61 -14.49
CA PRO A 144 -30.80 -23.97 -14.99
C PRO A 144 -31.14 -24.03 -16.49
N LYS A 145 -31.88 -23.04 -16.96
CA LYS A 145 -32.31 -22.91 -18.36
C LYS A 145 -32.18 -21.46 -18.83
N LYS A 146 -31.06 -21.14 -19.48
CA LYS A 146 -30.83 -19.88 -20.17
C LYS A 146 -31.02 -20.09 -21.67
N LYS A 147 -32.03 -19.41 -22.25
CA LYS A 147 -32.28 -19.47 -23.70
C LYS A 147 -31.24 -18.64 -24.45
N SER A 148 -30.60 -19.24 -25.44
CA SER A 148 -29.67 -18.57 -26.35
C SER A 148 -29.68 -19.28 -27.70
N GLU A 149 -29.87 -18.54 -28.79
CA GLU A 149 -29.86 -19.09 -30.17
C GLU A 149 -30.74 -20.34 -30.31
N GLU A 150 -31.98 -20.26 -29.83
CA GLU A 150 -32.99 -21.35 -29.90
C GLU A 150 -32.68 -22.62 -29.08
N GLN A 151 -31.59 -22.64 -28.32
CA GLN A 151 -31.24 -23.75 -27.43
C GLN A 151 -31.25 -23.33 -25.95
N GLU A 152 -31.46 -24.30 -25.06
CA GLU A 152 -31.41 -24.10 -23.61
C GLU A 152 -30.07 -24.58 -23.07
N TYR A 153 -29.38 -23.68 -22.37
CA TYR A 153 -28.12 -23.95 -21.70
C TYR A 153 -28.25 -23.79 -20.19
N PHE A 154 -27.58 -24.65 -19.46
CA PHE A 154 -27.22 -24.38 -18.08
C PHE A 154 -26.08 -23.36 -18.06
N SER A 155 -26.24 -22.30 -17.28
CA SER A 155 -25.23 -21.28 -17.07
C SER A 155 -24.78 -21.23 -15.63
N VAL A 156 -23.51 -20.88 -15.40
CA VAL A 156 -22.93 -20.81 -14.05
C VAL A 156 -21.84 -19.77 -13.98
N HIS A 157 -21.86 -18.98 -12.91
CA HIS A 157 -20.97 -17.85 -12.69
C HIS A 157 -20.49 -17.80 -11.25
N LEU A 158 -19.28 -17.29 -11.09
CA LEU A 158 -18.65 -16.95 -9.82
C LEU A 158 -18.78 -15.44 -9.59
N ILE A 159 -19.14 -15.08 -8.36
CA ILE A 159 -19.32 -13.71 -7.91
C ILE A 159 -18.40 -13.45 -6.73
N LEU A 160 -17.66 -12.33 -6.77
CA LEU A 160 -16.96 -11.80 -5.61
C LEU A 160 -17.90 -10.86 -4.86
N THR A 161 -18.41 -11.26 -3.70
CA THR A 161 -19.41 -10.48 -2.95
C THR A 161 -18.79 -9.48 -1.98
N GLY A 162 -17.57 -9.74 -1.51
CA GLY A 162 -16.83 -8.83 -0.64
C GLY A 162 -15.35 -9.17 -0.54
N PHE A 163 -14.52 -8.16 -0.30
CA PHE A 163 -13.14 -8.36 0.11
C PHE A 163 -13.10 -8.79 1.58
N GLY A 164 -12.04 -9.48 1.97
CA GLY A 164 -11.88 -10.05 3.31
C GLY A 164 -11.12 -9.15 4.28
N ASP A 165 -10.64 -8.00 3.79
CA ASP A 165 -9.98 -6.95 4.54
C ASP A 165 -10.90 -5.75 4.75
N SER A 166 -10.47 -4.77 5.55
CA SER A 166 -11.20 -3.52 5.81
C SER A 166 -11.21 -2.55 4.63
N ASP A 167 -10.57 -2.90 3.51
CA ASP A 167 -10.50 -2.06 2.32
C ASP A 167 -11.84 -2.06 1.58
N THR A 168 -12.51 -0.92 1.64
CA THR A 168 -13.81 -0.67 0.99
C THR A 168 -13.67 0.08 -0.34
N SER A 169 -12.45 0.24 -0.86
CA SER A 169 -12.20 1.04 -2.06
C SER A 169 -12.97 0.50 -3.28
N PRO A 170 -13.78 1.34 -3.95
CA PRO A 170 -14.59 0.93 -5.11
C PRO A 170 -13.74 0.65 -6.35
N SER A 171 -12.48 1.12 -6.39
CA SER A 171 -11.54 0.88 -7.48
C SER A 171 -10.73 -0.41 -7.33
N ARG A 172 -10.83 -1.10 -6.20
CA ARG A 172 -10.04 -2.32 -5.94
C ARG A 172 -10.41 -3.44 -6.90
N LYS A 173 -9.37 -4.12 -7.39
CA LYS A 173 -9.48 -5.30 -8.24
C LYS A 173 -8.54 -6.41 -7.74
N ILE A 174 -8.95 -7.64 -7.93
CA ILE A 174 -8.09 -8.83 -7.75
C ILE A 174 -8.02 -9.64 -9.04
N LYS A 175 -6.89 -10.31 -9.24
CA LYS A 175 -6.62 -11.17 -10.39
C LYS A 175 -6.91 -12.62 -10.02
N VAL A 176 -7.81 -13.24 -10.76
CA VAL A 176 -8.37 -14.54 -10.38
C VAL A 176 -8.48 -15.44 -11.60
N ARG A 177 -8.05 -16.68 -11.45
CA ARG A 177 -8.45 -17.78 -12.33
C ARG A 177 -9.42 -18.67 -11.58
N PHE A 178 -10.37 -19.25 -12.29
CA PHE A 178 -11.28 -20.21 -11.68
C PHE A 178 -11.66 -21.30 -12.68
N GLN A 179 -12.04 -22.44 -12.13
CA GLN A 179 -12.55 -23.58 -12.85
C GLN A 179 -13.86 -24.00 -12.21
N ILE A 180 -14.89 -24.20 -13.03
CA ILE A 180 -16.18 -24.74 -12.58
C ILE A 180 -16.38 -26.08 -13.27
N SER A 181 -16.79 -27.08 -12.49
CA SER A 181 -17.05 -28.43 -12.95
C SER A 181 -18.38 -28.93 -12.42
N ILE A 182 -19.12 -29.66 -13.25
CA ILE A 182 -20.23 -30.49 -12.81
C ILE A 182 -19.68 -31.89 -12.63
N LEU A 183 -19.84 -32.43 -11.43
CA LEU A 183 -19.35 -33.75 -11.08
C LEU A 183 -20.39 -34.81 -11.44
N ASP A 184 -19.92 -35.94 -11.97
CA ASP A 184 -20.74 -37.13 -12.11
C ASP A 184 -20.97 -37.81 -10.75
N ALA A 185 -21.78 -38.85 -10.78
CA ALA A 185 -22.02 -39.79 -9.69
C ALA A 185 -20.77 -40.23 -8.92
N ASP A 186 -19.69 -40.52 -9.65
CA ASP A 186 -18.44 -41.05 -9.11
C ASP A 186 -17.54 -39.91 -8.57
N GLY A 187 -18.02 -38.67 -8.62
CA GLY A 187 -17.31 -37.47 -8.16
C GLY A 187 -16.28 -36.93 -9.15
N ARG A 188 -16.28 -37.42 -10.41
CA ARG A 188 -15.35 -37.00 -11.45
C ARG A 188 -15.94 -35.85 -12.27
N PRO A 189 -15.12 -34.95 -12.86
CA PRO A 189 -15.63 -33.85 -13.68
C PRO A 189 -16.23 -34.37 -14.99
N GLY A 190 -17.56 -34.50 -15.06
CA GLY A 190 -18.25 -34.89 -16.29
C GLY A 190 -18.48 -33.74 -17.28
N LYS A 191 -18.42 -32.49 -16.78
CA LYS A 191 -18.22 -31.28 -17.58
C LYS A 191 -17.39 -30.28 -16.79
N GLN A 192 -16.44 -29.61 -17.44
CA GLN A 192 -15.66 -28.55 -16.83
C GLN A 192 -15.40 -27.39 -17.80
N ALA A 193 -15.20 -26.19 -17.26
CA ALA A 193 -14.67 -25.05 -17.98
C ALA A 193 -13.80 -24.19 -17.04
N GLY A 194 -12.77 -23.56 -17.60
CA GLY A 194 -11.74 -22.88 -16.82
C GLY A 194 -10.60 -23.79 -16.43
N SER A 195 -9.47 -23.20 -16.04
CA SER A 195 -8.26 -23.90 -15.63
C SER A 195 -7.32 -22.90 -14.95
N ALA A 196 -6.36 -23.41 -14.17
CA ALA A 196 -5.23 -22.64 -13.65
C ALA A 196 -4.35 -22.03 -14.75
N THR A 197 -4.43 -22.52 -15.99
CA THR A 197 -3.63 -22.06 -17.14
C THR A 197 -4.38 -21.10 -18.07
N MET A 198 -5.64 -20.80 -17.77
CA MET A 198 -6.47 -19.93 -18.61
C MET A 198 -6.19 -18.44 -18.33
N ASN A 199 -6.79 -17.56 -19.15
CA ASN A 199 -6.70 -16.11 -18.97
C ASN A 199 -7.20 -15.68 -17.58
N VAL A 200 -6.53 -14.68 -17.02
CA VAL A 200 -6.86 -14.09 -15.73
C VAL A 200 -8.10 -13.21 -15.87
N CYS A 201 -9.02 -13.35 -14.92
CA CYS A 201 -10.18 -12.47 -14.77
C CYS A 201 -9.90 -11.40 -13.71
N GLU A 202 -10.25 -10.15 -13.99
CA GLU A 202 -10.22 -9.08 -13.00
C GLU A 202 -11.57 -8.98 -12.27
N PHE A 203 -11.60 -9.31 -10.98
CA PHE A 203 -12.79 -9.18 -10.15
C PHE A 203 -12.77 -7.87 -9.37
N LYS A 204 -13.87 -7.11 -9.45
CA LYS A 204 -14.25 -6.07 -8.49
C LYS A 204 -15.34 -6.62 -7.58
N LYS A 205 -15.65 -5.90 -6.49
CA LYS A 205 -16.82 -6.19 -5.66
C LYS A 205 -18.08 -6.27 -6.55
N LEU A 206 -18.88 -7.32 -6.35
CA LEU A 206 -20.08 -7.69 -7.13
C LEU A 206 -19.84 -8.02 -8.61
N SER A 207 -18.59 -8.19 -9.05
CA SER A 207 -18.31 -8.66 -10.41
C SER A 207 -18.77 -10.10 -10.60
N VAL A 208 -19.34 -10.38 -11.76
CA VAL A 208 -19.85 -11.69 -12.17
C VAL A 208 -19.02 -12.19 -13.34
N TRP A 209 -18.39 -13.35 -13.18
CA TRP A 209 -17.60 -14.01 -14.23
C TRP A 209 -18.03 -15.46 -14.35
N GLY A 210 -18.19 -15.98 -15.55
CA GLY A 210 -18.66 -17.34 -15.72
C GLY A 210 -18.99 -17.70 -17.16
N TYR A 211 -19.87 -18.68 -17.31
CA TYR A 211 -20.18 -19.31 -18.58
C TYR A 211 -21.68 -19.28 -18.83
N ASP A 212 -22.09 -18.45 -19.79
CA ASP A 212 -23.48 -18.34 -20.22
C ASP A 212 -23.98 -19.58 -20.96
N LYS A 213 -23.08 -20.26 -21.69
CA LYS A 213 -23.33 -21.53 -22.40
C LYS A 213 -22.42 -22.63 -21.83
N PHE A 214 -22.59 -23.01 -20.55
CA PHE A 214 -21.69 -23.98 -19.91
C PHE A 214 -21.91 -25.40 -20.43
N ILE A 215 -23.16 -25.86 -20.43
CA ILE A 215 -23.58 -27.16 -20.96
C ILE A 215 -25.01 -27.05 -21.47
N LEU A 216 -25.34 -27.75 -22.55
CA LEU A 216 -26.72 -27.87 -23.01
C LEU A 216 -27.57 -28.51 -21.91
N SER A 217 -28.78 -27.99 -21.68
CA SER A 217 -29.67 -28.55 -20.65
C SER A 217 -30.01 -30.02 -20.94
N THR A 218 -30.07 -30.43 -22.21
CA THR A 218 -30.25 -31.84 -22.62
C THR A 218 -29.07 -32.72 -22.23
N ASP A 219 -27.85 -32.23 -22.40
CA ASP A 219 -26.63 -32.96 -22.06
C ASP A 219 -26.44 -33.09 -20.54
N LEU A 220 -26.86 -32.06 -19.79
CA LEU A 220 -26.84 -32.07 -18.34
C LEU A 220 -27.77 -33.15 -17.78
N MET A 221 -28.97 -33.26 -18.37
CA MET A 221 -29.99 -34.24 -17.97
C MET A 221 -29.80 -35.62 -18.61
N SER A 222 -28.77 -35.81 -19.44
CA SER A 222 -28.54 -37.08 -20.12
C SER A 222 -28.15 -38.18 -19.13
N ALA A 223 -28.95 -39.25 -19.08
CA ALA A 223 -28.70 -40.41 -18.25
C ALA A 223 -27.33 -41.07 -18.54
N SER A 224 -26.84 -40.98 -19.78
CA SER A 224 -25.52 -41.52 -20.17
C SER A 224 -24.35 -40.79 -19.52
N ARG A 225 -24.53 -39.53 -19.10
CA ARG A 225 -23.48 -38.71 -18.49
C ARG A 225 -23.51 -38.73 -16.96
N ARG A 226 -24.61 -39.17 -16.35
CA ARG A 226 -24.79 -39.30 -14.89
C ARG A 226 -24.38 -38.04 -14.11
N LEU A 227 -24.67 -36.84 -14.66
CA LEU A 227 -24.32 -35.54 -14.05
C LEU A 227 -25.33 -35.06 -13.01
N VAL A 228 -26.57 -35.54 -13.13
CA VAL A 228 -27.65 -35.38 -12.15
C VAL A 228 -28.09 -36.79 -11.79
N GLU A 229 -27.67 -37.27 -10.61
CA GLU A 229 -28.01 -38.59 -10.09
C GLU A 229 -28.82 -38.40 -8.81
N ASP A 230 -29.90 -39.17 -8.62
CA ASP A 230 -30.84 -39.03 -7.50
C ASP A 230 -31.34 -37.57 -7.31
N ASP A 231 -31.64 -36.91 -8.43
CA ASP A 231 -32.04 -35.49 -8.49
C ASP A 231 -31.06 -34.55 -7.77
N SER A 232 -29.78 -34.92 -7.76
CA SER A 232 -28.70 -34.19 -7.09
C SER A 232 -27.68 -33.71 -8.11
N LEU A 233 -27.46 -32.39 -8.16
CA LEU A 233 -26.43 -31.76 -8.98
C LEU A 233 -25.27 -31.30 -8.10
N LYS A 234 -24.05 -31.68 -8.46
CA LYS A 234 -22.82 -31.30 -7.73
C LYS A 234 -21.97 -30.36 -8.58
N ILE A 235 -21.82 -29.12 -8.13
CA ILE A 235 -21.01 -28.08 -8.78
C ILE A 235 -19.76 -27.86 -7.95
N HIS A 236 -18.60 -28.16 -8.53
CA HIS A 236 -17.29 -27.94 -7.92
C HIS A 236 -16.63 -26.71 -8.54
N CYS A 237 -16.30 -25.73 -7.71
CA CYS A 237 -15.58 -24.52 -8.09
C CYS A 237 -14.19 -24.53 -7.47
N ARG A 238 -13.15 -24.35 -8.28
CA ARG A 238 -11.77 -24.15 -7.83
C ARG A 238 -11.33 -22.76 -8.23
N VAL A 239 -10.69 -22.05 -7.30
CA VAL A 239 -10.30 -20.65 -7.48
C VAL A 239 -8.83 -20.50 -7.16
N TRP A 240 -8.13 -19.73 -7.99
CA TRP A 240 -6.74 -19.35 -7.86
C TRP A 240 -6.66 -17.83 -7.88
N ILE A 241 -6.27 -17.23 -6.75
CA ILE A 241 -6.08 -15.79 -6.63
C ILE A 241 -4.59 -15.52 -6.83
N GLU A 242 -4.25 -14.65 -7.79
CA GLU A 242 -2.88 -14.20 -7.99
C GLU A 242 -2.54 -13.14 -6.95
N GLY A 243 -1.54 -13.43 -6.12
CA GLY A 243 -0.88 -12.48 -5.24
C GLY A 243 0.24 -11.72 -5.96
N GLU A 244 1.15 -11.13 -5.18
CA GLU A 244 2.26 -10.36 -5.73
C GLU A 244 3.22 -11.23 -6.57
N LEU A 245 3.74 -10.64 -7.65
CA LEU A 245 4.80 -11.26 -8.46
C LEU A 245 6.11 -11.28 -7.68
N LYS A 246 6.61 -12.48 -7.37
CA LYS A 246 7.94 -12.67 -6.78
C LYS A 246 8.90 -13.13 -7.86
N HIS A 247 9.71 -12.21 -8.37
CA HIS A 247 10.77 -12.53 -9.32
C HIS A 247 12.03 -12.97 -8.55
N LYS A 248 12.45 -14.22 -8.76
CA LYS A 248 13.70 -14.78 -8.23
C LYS A 248 14.66 -15.04 -9.39
N LEU A 249 15.57 -14.10 -9.61
CA LEU A 249 16.71 -14.30 -10.49
C LEU A 249 17.79 -15.08 -9.74
N SER A 250 18.26 -16.17 -10.35
CA SER A 250 19.30 -17.03 -9.81
C SER A 250 20.51 -16.99 -10.74
N ASN A 251 21.71 -16.79 -10.17
CA ASN A 251 22.95 -16.81 -10.92
C ASN A 251 23.80 -17.99 -10.45
N GLY A 252 24.27 -18.81 -11.39
CA GLY A 252 25.39 -19.70 -11.15
C GLY A 252 26.66 -18.86 -11.02
N GLY A 253 27.22 -18.78 -9.80
CA GLY A 253 28.56 -18.22 -9.57
C GLY A 253 28.61 -16.71 -9.29
N ALA A 254 28.94 -16.39 -8.04
CA ALA A 254 29.68 -15.21 -7.56
C ALA A 254 29.79 -13.96 -8.48
N ALA A 255 28.71 -13.21 -8.64
CA ALA A 255 28.75 -11.78 -8.99
C ALA A 255 27.75 -11.01 -8.12
N LYS A 256 28.22 -9.93 -7.48
CA LYS A 256 27.49 -9.09 -6.50
C LYS A 256 26.08 -8.73 -7.00
N ARG A 257 25.07 -9.14 -6.24
CA ARG A 257 23.66 -8.74 -6.41
C ARG A 257 23.57 -7.21 -6.37
N SER A 258 23.23 -6.55 -7.48
CA SER A 258 22.82 -5.14 -7.43
C SER A 258 21.42 -5.13 -6.82
N LEU A 259 21.32 -4.55 -5.63
CA LEU A 259 20.06 -4.31 -4.92
C LEU A 259 19.06 -3.55 -5.83
N SER A 260 17.75 -3.81 -5.68
CA SER A 260 16.72 -2.96 -6.32
C SER A 260 16.83 -1.51 -5.83
N GLU A 261 16.33 -0.53 -6.58
CA GLU A 261 16.39 0.86 -6.11
C GLU A 261 15.66 1.06 -4.77
N ASP A 262 14.58 0.33 -4.52
CA ASP A 262 13.88 0.34 -3.23
C ASP A 262 14.71 -0.28 -2.11
N GLU A 263 15.38 -1.42 -2.35
CA GLU A 263 16.29 -2.02 -1.35
C GLU A 263 17.53 -1.16 -1.12
N LYS A 264 18.09 -0.54 -2.17
CA LYS A 264 19.18 0.42 -2.03
C LYS A 264 18.72 1.63 -1.22
N SER A 265 17.53 2.15 -1.50
CA SER A 265 16.93 3.28 -0.79
C SER A 265 16.71 2.93 0.68
N LYS A 266 16.10 1.78 0.96
CA LYS A 266 15.89 1.26 2.32
C LYS A 266 17.21 1.11 3.06
N ARG A 267 18.21 0.45 2.46
CA ARG A 267 19.53 0.30 3.07
C ARG A 267 20.26 1.63 3.28
N ARG A 268 20.10 2.61 2.38
CA ARG A 268 20.65 3.96 2.57
C ARG A 268 20.02 4.63 3.79
N LYS A 269 18.69 4.53 3.94
CA LYS A 269 17.97 5.05 5.11
C LYS A 269 18.34 4.33 6.41
N GLU A 270 18.41 3.00 6.39
CA GLU A 270 18.84 2.18 7.53
C GLU A 270 20.28 2.51 7.95
N ARG A 271 21.20 2.67 6.99
CA ARG A 271 22.58 3.09 7.29
C ARG A 271 22.61 4.48 7.93
N LEU A 272 21.86 5.43 7.36
CA LEU A 272 21.76 6.77 7.91
C LEU A 272 21.22 6.76 9.35
N ALA A 273 20.15 6.01 9.61
CA ALA A 273 19.58 5.83 10.94
C ALA A 273 20.58 5.19 11.91
N ASN A 274 21.33 4.16 11.48
CA ASN A 274 22.36 3.53 12.29
C ASN A 274 23.54 4.46 12.58
N ASP A 275 23.98 5.25 11.62
CA ASP A 275 25.06 6.24 11.78
C ASP A 275 24.64 7.32 12.80
N PHE A 276 23.40 7.81 12.74
CA PHE A 276 22.84 8.73 13.73
C PHE A 276 22.64 8.07 15.11
N GLY A 277 22.13 6.84 15.15
CA GLY A 277 22.01 6.08 16.40
C GLY A 277 23.37 5.83 17.06
N LYS A 278 24.43 5.64 16.28
CA LYS A 278 25.79 5.48 16.78
C LYS A 278 26.31 6.74 17.46
N ILE A 279 26.16 7.92 16.84
CA ILE A 279 26.63 9.17 17.47
C ILE A 279 25.87 9.51 18.76
N PHE A 280 24.59 9.11 18.86
CA PHE A 280 23.83 9.21 20.11
C PHE A 280 24.40 8.28 21.19
N LYS A 281 24.56 6.99 20.88
CA LYS A 281 25.07 5.98 21.82
C LYS A 281 26.49 6.28 22.30
N GLU A 282 27.34 6.79 21.42
CA GLU A 282 28.74 7.12 21.74
C GLU A 282 28.91 8.56 22.27
N SER A 283 27.84 9.37 22.30
CA SER A 283 27.84 10.76 22.78
C SER A 283 28.88 11.66 22.10
N VAL A 284 29.15 11.42 20.81
CA VAL A 284 30.21 12.10 20.04
C VAL A 284 29.77 13.49 19.59
N MET A 285 30.52 14.54 19.92
CA MET A 285 30.24 15.94 19.53
C MET A 285 28.85 16.45 19.99
N THR A 286 28.41 15.98 21.15
CA THR A 286 27.17 16.43 21.79
C THR A 286 27.30 17.86 22.31
N ASP A 287 26.23 18.63 22.23
CA ASP A 287 26.19 20.06 22.57
C ASP A 287 25.03 20.41 23.51
N ILE A 288 24.32 19.40 24.01
CA ILE A 288 23.25 19.53 25.00
C ILE A 288 23.13 18.28 25.89
N ALA A 289 22.75 18.49 27.15
CA ALA A 289 22.40 17.45 28.09
C ALA A 289 20.88 17.41 28.33
N ILE A 290 20.26 16.24 28.17
CA ILE A 290 18.87 15.99 28.55
C ILE A 290 18.89 15.28 29.90
N THR A 291 18.45 15.95 30.96
CA THR A 291 18.41 15.38 32.30
C THR A 291 17.03 14.83 32.60
N THR A 292 16.99 13.68 33.24
CA THR A 292 15.81 13.13 33.90
C THR A 292 16.08 13.08 35.40
N THR A 293 15.11 12.61 36.18
CA THR A 293 15.24 12.48 37.64
C THR A 293 16.47 11.67 38.06
N ARG A 294 16.91 10.68 37.26
CA ARG A 294 18.03 9.78 37.62
C ARG A 294 19.15 9.72 36.59
N SER A 295 18.91 10.14 35.35
CA SER A 295 19.84 9.93 34.24
C SER A 295 20.13 11.23 33.50
N THR A 296 21.23 11.23 32.75
CA THR A 296 21.58 12.34 31.86
C THR A 296 21.98 11.75 30.52
N PHE A 297 21.33 12.23 29.46
CA PHE A 297 21.56 11.80 28.08
C PHE A 297 22.18 12.94 27.28
N MET A 298 23.37 12.71 26.75
CA MET A 298 24.02 13.68 25.88
C MET A 298 23.43 13.61 24.47
N ALA A 299 23.11 14.76 23.88
CA ALA A 299 22.42 14.84 22.60
C ALA A 299 22.92 16.02 21.73
N HIS A 300 22.27 16.22 20.59
CA HIS A 300 22.62 17.23 19.59
C HIS A 300 21.44 18.15 19.33
N LYS A 301 21.59 19.46 19.60
CA LYS A 301 20.57 20.50 19.37
C LYS A 301 20.06 20.46 17.94
N ALA A 302 20.96 20.29 16.97
CA ALA A 302 20.61 20.26 15.55
C ALA A 302 19.64 19.13 15.19
N ILE A 303 19.85 17.92 15.75
CA ILE A 303 19.00 16.76 15.46
C ILE A 303 17.66 16.91 16.18
N LEU A 304 17.66 17.29 17.45
CA LEU A 304 16.44 17.55 18.23
C LEU A 304 15.57 18.62 17.56
N THR A 305 16.16 19.74 17.15
CA THR A 305 15.48 20.83 16.42
C THR A 305 14.86 20.35 15.12
N ALA A 306 15.56 19.50 14.36
CA ALA A 306 15.08 19.02 13.07
C ALA A 306 13.91 18.03 13.18
N ARG A 307 13.75 17.38 14.34
CA ARG A 307 12.80 16.28 14.54
C ARG A 307 11.62 16.64 15.43
N SER A 308 11.69 17.76 16.15
CA SER A 308 10.65 18.24 17.07
C SER A 308 10.53 19.75 17.00
N ALA A 309 9.32 20.24 16.71
CA ALA A 309 9.04 21.68 16.73
C ALA A 309 9.17 22.26 18.15
N VAL A 310 8.90 21.46 19.17
CA VAL A 310 9.04 21.85 20.58
C VAL A 310 10.51 22.08 20.94
N PHE A 311 11.40 21.15 20.58
CA PHE A 311 12.84 21.37 20.78
C PHE A 311 13.37 22.53 19.93
N ALA A 312 12.87 22.70 18.69
CA ALA A 312 13.22 23.85 17.88
C ALA A 312 12.85 25.19 18.54
N ALA A 313 11.67 25.26 19.18
CA ALA A 313 11.25 26.42 19.94
C ALA A 313 12.11 26.62 21.20
N MET A 314 12.41 25.55 21.95
CA MET A 314 13.28 25.59 23.15
C MET A 314 14.68 26.13 22.84
N PHE A 315 15.24 25.85 21.67
CA PHE A 315 16.59 26.30 21.30
C PHE A 315 16.61 27.62 20.52
N SER A 316 15.46 28.27 20.35
CA SER A 316 15.36 29.58 19.73
C SER A 316 15.94 30.70 20.62
N VAL A 317 16.02 31.94 20.11
CA VAL A 317 16.67 33.06 20.81
C VAL A 317 15.91 33.42 22.10
N ASN A 318 16.63 33.60 23.21
CA ASN A 318 16.15 34.02 24.55
C ASN A 318 15.48 32.94 25.43
N MET A 319 15.90 31.68 25.33
CA MET A 319 15.44 30.60 26.23
C MET A 319 16.58 30.07 27.10
N LEU A 320 16.29 29.71 28.36
CA LEU A 320 17.27 29.25 29.36
C LEU A 320 18.01 27.99 28.88
N GLU A 321 17.31 27.12 28.19
CA GLU A 321 17.81 25.86 27.63
C GLU A 321 18.93 26.10 26.61
N ARG A 322 18.86 27.22 25.87
CA ARG A 322 19.92 27.63 24.96
C ARG A 322 21.18 28.07 25.69
N GLU A 323 21.02 28.83 26.77
CA GLU A 323 22.13 29.39 27.57
C GLU A 323 22.81 28.32 28.43
N GLN A 324 22.02 27.45 29.05
CA GLN A 324 22.50 26.39 29.94
C GLN A 324 22.96 25.14 29.20
N SER A 325 22.56 24.98 27.92
CA SER A 325 22.80 23.75 27.16
C SER A 325 22.36 22.49 27.90
N GLN A 326 21.22 22.61 28.59
CA GLN A 326 20.59 21.55 29.36
C GLN A 326 19.06 21.67 29.24
N VAL A 327 18.36 20.54 29.13
CA VAL A 327 16.89 20.44 29.20
C VAL A 327 16.53 19.42 30.26
N ASP A 328 15.61 19.77 31.16
CA ASP A 328 15.14 18.88 32.21
C ASP A 328 13.79 18.26 31.87
N ILE A 329 13.71 16.92 31.91
CA ILE A 329 12.54 16.10 31.61
C ILE A 329 12.25 15.23 32.83
N ALA A 330 11.66 15.83 33.86
CA ALA A 330 11.38 15.17 35.14
C ALA A 330 10.05 14.40 35.17
N ASP A 331 9.18 14.59 34.17
CA ASP A 331 7.82 14.03 34.12
C ASP A 331 7.73 12.63 33.50
N PHE A 332 8.84 12.08 33.01
CA PHE A 332 8.89 10.76 32.41
C PHE A 332 10.00 9.91 33.02
N ASP A 333 9.79 8.59 32.98
CA ASP A 333 10.81 7.63 33.36
C ASP A 333 12.00 7.65 32.39
N ASP A 334 13.18 7.29 32.90
CA ASP A 334 14.44 7.33 32.15
C ASP A 334 14.39 6.48 30.88
N ASP A 335 13.69 5.34 30.91
CA ASP A 335 13.51 4.45 29.77
C ASP A 335 12.67 5.10 28.67
N VAL A 336 11.55 5.75 29.02
CA VAL A 336 10.66 6.45 28.08
C VAL A 336 11.39 7.61 27.41
N VAL A 337 12.14 8.41 28.18
CA VAL A 337 12.95 9.50 27.62
C VAL A 337 14.04 8.96 26.71
N LYS A 338 14.72 7.88 27.10
CA LYS A 338 15.70 7.21 26.26
C LYS A 338 15.07 6.69 24.97
N GLY A 339 13.89 6.05 25.03
CA GLY A 339 13.17 5.54 23.86
C GLY A 339 12.75 6.65 22.90
N MET A 340 12.27 7.78 23.41
CA MET A 340 12.00 8.98 22.62
C MET A 340 13.28 9.47 21.92
N LEU A 341 14.39 9.58 22.65
CA LEU A 341 15.66 10.02 22.08
C LEU A 341 16.15 9.02 21.02
N GLU A 342 16.10 7.71 21.26
CA GLU A 342 16.44 6.69 20.25
C GLU A 342 15.61 6.91 18.97
N TYR A 343 14.29 7.07 19.11
CA TYR A 343 13.40 7.32 17.98
C TYR A 343 13.75 8.61 17.21
N ILE A 344 14.13 9.68 17.90
CA ILE A 344 14.54 10.93 17.25
C ILE A 344 15.72 10.70 16.29
N TYR A 345 16.69 9.86 16.68
CA TYR A 345 17.89 9.61 15.89
C TYR A 345 17.72 8.53 14.82
N THR A 346 16.96 7.47 15.12
CA THR A 346 16.89 6.27 14.26
C THR A 346 15.54 6.11 13.55
N GLY A 347 14.48 6.72 14.08
CA GLY A 347 13.10 6.45 13.69
C GLY A 347 12.52 5.17 14.28
N GLU A 348 13.21 4.51 15.22
CA GLU A 348 12.81 3.25 15.83
C GLU A 348 13.11 3.25 17.33
N THR A 349 12.32 2.52 18.13
CA THR A 349 12.62 2.24 19.55
C THR A 349 12.11 0.86 19.95
N GLU A 350 12.88 0.18 20.79
CA GLU A 350 12.54 -1.16 21.30
C GLU A 350 11.39 -1.12 22.32
N LEU A 351 11.10 0.06 22.90
CA LEU A 351 10.06 0.24 23.91
C LEU A 351 8.64 0.31 23.34
N MET A 352 8.50 0.30 22.01
CA MET A 352 7.21 0.42 21.33
C MET A 352 6.21 -0.66 21.78
N GLY A 353 6.66 -1.88 22.08
CA GLY A 353 5.76 -2.96 22.50
C GLY A 353 5.22 -2.82 23.92
N GLU A 354 6.08 -2.43 24.87
CA GLU A 354 5.76 -2.46 26.31
C GLU A 354 5.27 -1.12 26.84
N ARG A 355 5.78 -0.02 26.30
CA ARG A 355 5.62 1.34 26.83
C ARG A 355 4.95 2.29 25.83
N ALA A 356 4.24 1.76 24.83
CA ALA A 356 3.51 2.59 23.85
C ALA A 356 2.61 3.68 24.48
N PRO A 357 1.88 3.43 25.57
CA PRO A 357 1.11 4.48 26.26
C PRO A 357 1.95 5.67 26.74
N ASP A 358 3.10 5.40 27.35
CA ASP A 358 3.99 6.43 27.88
C ASP A 358 4.74 7.14 26.73
N LEU A 359 5.11 6.39 25.70
CA LEU A 359 5.69 6.93 24.47
C LEU A 359 4.70 7.82 23.71
N LEU A 360 3.41 7.50 23.71
CA LEU A 360 2.37 8.36 23.13
C LEU A 360 2.31 9.71 23.85
N GLN A 361 2.37 9.70 25.18
CA GLN A 361 2.33 10.91 26.00
C GLN A 361 3.56 11.81 25.73
N ILE A 362 4.77 11.24 25.72
CA ILE A 362 5.98 12.03 25.46
C ILE A 362 6.05 12.49 24.00
N ALA A 363 5.55 11.69 23.05
CA ALA A 363 5.46 12.06 21.65
C ALA A 363 4.54 13.27 21.42
N GLU A 364 3.40 13.32 22.10
CA GLU A 364 2.52 14.49 22.05
C GLU A 364 3.19 15.72 22.69
N LYS A 365 3.83 15.55 23.86
CA LYS A 365 4.49 16.67 24.55
C LYS A 365 5.59 17.32 23.70
N TYR A 366 6.37 16.53 22.96
CA TYR A 366 7.48 17.01 22.16
C TYR A 366 7.15 17.10 20.66
N ASP A 367 5.88 17.01 20.27
CA ASP A 367 5.41 17.13 18.88
C ASP A 367 6.17 16.20 17.90
N LEU A 368 6.19 14.91 18.23
CA LEU A 368 6.82 13.84 17.46
C LEU A 368 5.76 13.03 16.70
N CYS A 369 5.22 13.59 15.62
CA CYS A 369 4.07 13.00 14.91
C CYS A 369 4.28 11.52 14.50
N GLY A 370 5.47 11.16 14.00
CA GLY A 370 5.75 9.77 13.61
C GLY A 370 5.70 8.79 14.79
N LEU A 371 6.32 9.16 15.93
CA LEU A 371 6.31 8.31 17.13
C LEU A 371 4.88 8.18 17.68
N LYS A 372 4.13 9.28 17.64
CA LYS A 372 2.72 9.32 18.02
C LYS A 372 1.90 8.33 17.19
N GLU A 373 1.99 8.41 15.86
CA GLU A 373 1.29 7.51 14.94
C GLU A 373 1.64 6.03 15.16
N ASP A 374 2.93 5.73 15.33
CA ASP A 374 3.41 4.36 15.61
C ASP A 374 2.83 3.83 16.93
N CYS A 375 2.81 4.66 17.99
CA CYS A 375 2.20 4.31 19.28
C CYS A 375 0.69 4.10 19.15
N GLU A 376 -0.01 4.96 18.42
CA GLU A 376 -1.46 4.85 18.17
C GLU A 376 -1.80 3.53 17.48
N TYR A 377 -0.99 3.07 16.53
CA TYR A 377 -1.16 1.79 15.86
C TYR A 377 -1.01 0.60 16.81
N VAL A 378 0.07 0.57 17.59
CA VAL A 378 0.35 -0.53 18.53
C VAL A 378 -0.69 -0.60 19.64
N ILE A 379 -1.13 0.55 20.18
CA ILE A 379 -2.19 0.58 21.20
C ILE A 379 -3.51 0.08 20.62
N ALA A 380 -3.84 0.43 19.37
CA ALA A 380 -5.07 -0.02 18.71
C ALA A 380 -5.09 -1.54 18.46
N GLU A 381 -3.95 -2.16 18.12
CA GLU A 381 -3.85 -3.62 17.93
C GLU A 381 -4.02 -4.40 19.24
N ASN A 382 -3.69 -3.78 20.38
CA ASN A 382 -3.74 -4.39 21.71
C ASN A 382 -5.00 -4.00 22.52
N LEU A 383 -6.07 -3.58 21.83
CA LEU A 383 -7.35 -3.27 22.48
C LEU A 383 -8.02 -4.52 23.04
N THR A 384 -8.44 -4.41 24.29
CA THR A 384 -9.18 -5.43 25.04
C THR A 384 -10.39 -4.79 25.70
N SER A 385 -11.39 -5.58 26.06
CA SER A 385 -12.55 -5.09 26.81
C SER A 385 -12.15 -4.37 28.10
N ASP A 386 -11.07 -4.84 28.75
CA ASP A 386 -10.59 -4.33 30.03
C ASP A 386 -9.83 -3.01 29.92
N ASN A 387 -9.11 -2.75 28.81
CA ASN A 387 -8.32 -1.52 28.65
C ASN A 387 -9.03 -0.43 27.83
N ALA A 388 -10.06 -0.77 27.04
CA ALA A 388 -10.65 0.13 26.04
C ALA A 388 -11.11 1.49 26.61
N ALA A 389 -11.69 1.50 27.83
CA ALA A 389 -12.16 2.73 28.45
C ALA A 389 -11.01 3.69 28.82
N GLU A 390 -9.92 3.15 29.37
CA GLU A 390 -8.73 3.93 29.74
C GLU A 390 -7.99 4.44 28.50
N VAL A 391 -7.90 3.59 27.47
CA VAL A 391 -7.32 3.97 26.18
C VAL A 391 -8.15 5.07 25.49
N LEU A 392 -9.47 5.08 25.63
CA LEU A 392 -10.29 6.17 25.08
C LEU A 392 -9.96 7.52 25.71
N VAL A 393 -9.80 7.56 27.04
CA VAL A 393 -9.39 8.77 27.75
C VAL A 393 -8.02 9.21 27.29
N MET A 394 -7.08 8.29 27.21
CA MET A 394 -5.73 8.55 26.73
C MET A 394 -5.75 9.15 25.31
N ALA A 395 -6.52 8.55 24.41
CA ALA A 395 -6.64 9.02 23.04
C ALA A 395 -7.28 10.41 22.96
N HIS A 396 -8.21 10.73 23.87
CA HIS A 396 -8.79 12.07 23.97
C HIS A 396 -7.79 13.09 24.52
N ILE A 397 -7.08 12.78 25.62
CA ILE A 397 -6.15 13.69 26.29
C ILE A 397 -4.95 14.01 25.39
N TYR A 398 -4.37 13.01 24.73
CA TYR A 398 -3.19 13.17 23.88
C TYR A 398 -3.54 13.43 22.40
N ASN A 399 -4.77 13.85 22.13
CA ASN A 399 -5.24 14.21 20.80
C ASN A 399 -4.89 13.16 19.72
N ALA A 400 -5.05 11.88 20.07
CA ALA A 400 -4.64 10.74 19.27
C ALA A 400 -5.68 10.46 18.17
N SER A 401 -5.50 11.12 17.04
CA SER A 401 -6.51 11.22 15.98
C SER A 401 -6.80 9.91 15.24
N TYR A 402 -5.84 8.99 15.19
CA TYR A 402 -5.99 7.66 14.59
C TYR A 402 -6.53 6.65 15.62
N LEU A 403 -6.07 6.70 16.86
CA LEU A 403 -6.45 5.79 17.94
C LEU A 403 -7.89 6.03 18.41
N LYS A 404 -8.29 7.29 18.62
CA LYS A 404 -9.61 7.65 19.16
C LYS A 404 -10.79 7.01 18.40
N PRO A 405 -10.91 7.11 17.06
CA PRO A 405 -12.00 6.47 16.32
C PRO A 405 -11.95 4.93 16.42
N ARG A 406 -10.77 4.32 16.40
CA ARG A 406 -10.61 2.86 16.54
C ARG A 406 -11.11 2.34 17.88
N VAL A 407 -10.82 3.07 18.95
CA VAL A 407 -11.27 2.72 20.31
C VAL A 407 -12.79 2.88 20.41
N ILE A 408 -13.36 3.95 19.84
CA ILE A 408 -14.82 4.16 19.79
C ILE A 408 -15.50 3.00 19.06
N ASP A 409 -15.00 2.60 17.89
CA ASP A 409 -15.52 1.48 17.11
C ASP A 409 -15.43 0.16 17.89
N TYR A 410 -14.31 -0.08 18.58
CA TYR A 410 -14.14 -1.26 19.42
C TYR A 410 -15.14 -1.30 20.58
N ILE A 411 -15.30 -0.19 21.31
CA ILE A 411 -16.27 -0.08 22.41
C ILE A 411 -17.69 -0.28 21.88
N ASN A 412 -18.01 0.26 20.70
CA ASN A 412 -19.32 0.12 20.08
C ASN A 412 -19.63 -1.33 19.65
N CYS A 413 -18.62 -2.09 19.20
CA CYS A 413 -18.76 -3.50 18.87
C CYS A 413 -18.88 -4.40 20.11
N ASN A 414 -18.31 -4.00 21.26
CA ASN A 414 -18.19 -4.83 22.46
C ASN A 414 -18.89 -4.21 23.69
N LYS A 415 -19.94 -3.40 23.48
CA LYS A 415 -20.59 -2.56 24.52
C LYS A 415 -20.89 -3.31 25.81
N GLU A 416 -21.47 -4.49 25.71
CA GLU A 416 -21.94 -5.25 26.87
C GLU A 416 -20.81 -5.87 27.70
N GLU A 417 -19.66 -6.13 27.09
CA GLU A 417 -18.47 -6.61 27.81
C GLU A 417 -17.74 -5.43 28.45
N VAL A 418 -17.51 -4.36 27.69
CA VAL A 418 -16.81 -3.17 28.18
C VAL A 418 -17.53 -2.52 29.37
N LYS A 419 -18.87 -2.40 29.34
CA LYS A 419 -19.66 -1.83 30.46
C LYS A 419 -19.50 -2.59 31.78
N LYS A 420 -19.21 -3.88 31.74
CA LYS A 420 -19.04 -4.73 32.94
C LYS A 420 -17.67 -4.54 33.59
N THR A 421 -16.72 -3.97 32.87
CA THR A 421 -15.34 -3.81 33.35
C THR A 421 -15.23 -2.73 34.43
N LYS A 422 -14.29 -2.92 35.35
CA LYS A 422 -14.01 -1.94 36.41
C LYS A 422 -13.41 -0.65 35.83
N SER A 423 -12.63 -0.75 34.77
CA SER A 423 -12.03 0.39 34.07
C SER A 423 -13.11 1.31 33.52
N PHE A 424 -14.12 0.77 32.85
CA PHE A 424 -15.26 1.55 32.34
C PHE A 424 -16.00 2.30 33.45
N GLN A 425 -16.28 1.64 34.58
CA GLN A 425 -16.97 2.26 35.72
C GLN A 425 -16.15 3.41 36.34
N LYS A 426 -14.83 3.20 36.53
CA LYS A 426 -13.93 4.24 37.05
C LYS A 426 -13.85 5.44 36.11
N VAL A 427 -13.66 5.18 34.82
CA VAL A 427 -13.49 6.23 33.81
C VAL A 427 -14.76 7.04 33.62
N THR A 428 -15.94 6.40 33.70
CA THR A 428 -17.24 7.10 33.65
C THR A 428 -17.41 8.09 34.82
N GLN A 429 -16.88 7.76 36.00
CA GLN A 429 -16.93 8.66 37.17
C GLN A 429 -15.89 9.78 37.08
N ALA A 430 -14.68 9.49 36.59
CA ALA A 430 -13.57 10.43 36.56
C ALA A 430 -13.62 11.40 35.35
N HIS A 431 -14.08 10.94 34.19
CA HIS A 431 -14.01 11.67 32.92
C HIS A 431 -15.34 11.60 32.12
N PRO A 432 -16.46 12.13 32.64
CA PRO A 432 -17.77 12.00 31.99
C PRO A 432 -17.82 12.65 30.59
N ASN A 433 -17.04 13.71 30.36
CA ASN A 433 -17.03 14.45 29.09
C ASN A 433 -16.46 13.63 27.91
N VAL A 434 -15.58 12.65 28.18
CA VAL A 434 -14.96 11.81 27.14
C VAL A 434 -15.99 10.90 26.47
N PHE A 435 -17.07 10.56 27.19
CA PHE A 435 -18.13 9.69 26.68
C PHE A 435 -19.17 10.41 25.83
N VAL A 436 -19.21 11.75 25.80
CA VAL A 436 -20.11 12.49 24.92
C VAL A 436 -19.86 12.10 23.47
N ASP A 437 -18.58 11.91 23.09
CA ASP A 437 -18.16 11.48 21.75
C ASP A 437 -18.66 10.07 21.39
N LEU A 438 -18.79 9.16 22.37
CA LEU A 438 -19.33 7.82 22.16
C LEU A 438 -20.83 7.86 21.81
N TYR A 439 -21.60 8.78 22.41
CA TYR A 439 -23.03 8.93 22.14
C TYR A 439 -23.32 9.67 20.83
N LEU A 440 -22.41 10.52 20.36
CA LEU A 440 -22.54 11.24 19.09
C LEU A 440 -22.20 10.39 17.86
N SER A 441 -21.62 9.19 18.06
CA SER A 441 -21.29 8.24 16.98
C SER A 441 -22.43 7.26 16.61
N GLN A 442 -23.65 7.46 17.14
CA GLN A 442 -24.83 6.62 16.86
C GLN A 442 -25.65 7.10 15.68
#